data_AF-A0A7J2L527-F1
#
_entry.id   AF-A0A7J2L527-F1
#
_cell.length_a   1.000
_cell.length_b   1.000
_cell.length_c   1.000
_cell.angle_alpha   90.00
_cell.angle_beta   90.00
_cell.angle_gamma   90.00
#
_symmetry.space_group_name_H-M   'P 1'
#
loop_
_entity.id
_entity.type
_entity.pdbx_description
1 polymer ?
#
loop_
_entity_poly.entity_id
_entity_poly.type
_entity_poly.pdbx_seq_one_letter_code
_entity_poly.pdbx_strand_id
1 'polypeptide(L)'
;MGEKTYGVVFIIIALLTGIIWALGMIALIVYWGEFDKVFLEWTNLGPIPIPPLIVLTWLPAFLAVILVDVILAWVGIALVRTPSLEEIDVEELEKEIEEEAKKLEEQS
;
A
#
# COMPACT_ATOMS: atom_id res chain seq x y z
N MET A 1 -7.24 -4.14 20.78
CA MET A 1 -7.16 -3.04 19.80
C MET A 1 -8.17 -3.34 18.73
N GLY A 2 -9.03 -2.38 18.38
CA GLY A 2 -10.08 -2.58 17.39
C GLY A 2 -9.51 -2.69 15.97
N GLU A 3 -10.26 -3.30 15.07
CA GLU A 3 -9.93 -3.46 13.64
C GLU A 3 -9.58 -2.12 12.98
N LYS A 4 -10.30 -1.05 13.34
CA LYS A 4 -10.02 0.33 12.92
C LYS A 4 -8.63 0.81 13.34
N THR A 5 -8.15 0.45 14.53
CA THR A 5 -6.80 0.80 14.99
C THR A 5 -5.73 0.14 14.13
N TYR A 6 -5.88 -1.15 13.81
CA TYR A 6 -4.97 -1.84 12.90
C TYR A 6 -5.01 -1.25 11.50
N GLY A 7 -6.18 -0.84 11.01
CA GLY A 7 -6.31 -0.17 9.73
C GLY A 7 -5.51 1.13 9.65
N VAL A 8 -5.60 1.97 10.69
CA VAL A 8 -4.77 3.20 10.80
C VAL A 8 -3.29 2.88 10.85
N VAL A 9 -2.88 1.86 11.61
CA VAL A 9 -1.47 1.43 11.69
C VAL A 9 -0.93 1.00 10.33
N PHE A 10 -1.70 0.21 9.55
CA PHE A 10 -1.27 -0.21 8.21
C PHE A 10 -1.11 0.97 7.25
N ILE A 11 -2.02 1.96 7.31
CA ILE A 11 -1.89 3.19 6.50
C ILE A 11 -0.63 3.97 6.88
N ILE A 12 -0.35 4.11 8.18
CA ILE A 12 0.85 4.82 8.66
C ILE A 12 2.13 4.10 8.21
N ILE A 13 2.18 2.77 8.36
CA ILE A 13 3.33 1.97 7.91
C ILE A 13 3.54 2.12 6.40
N ALA A 14 2.47 2.03 5.60
CA ALA A 14 2.56 2.19 4.15
C ALA A 14 3.09 3.58 3.77
N LEU A 15 2.61 4.64 4.43
CA LEU A 15 3.07 6.01 4.16
C LEU A 15 4.54 6.21 4.56
N LEU A 16 4.93 5.76 5.76
CA LEU A 16 6.30 5.92 6.23
C LEU A 16 7.29 5.14 5.37
N THR A 17 6.95 3.90 5.02
CA THR A 17 7.79 3.03 4.21
C THR A 17 7.94 3.61 2.81
N GLY A 18 6.84 4.02 2.17
CA GLY A 18 6.85 4.64 0.85
C GLY A 18 7.65 5.93 0.81
N ILE A 19 7.52 6.80 1.84
CA ILE A 19 8.31 8.03 1.96
C ILE A 19 9.80 7.72 2.09
N ILE A 20 10.19 6.80 2.97
CA ILE A 20 11.59 6.44 3.18
C ILE A 20 12.22 5.91 1.88
N TRP A 21 11.52 5.03 1.18
CA TRP A 21 12.00 4.45 -0.08
C TRP A 21 12.06 5.47 -1.22
N ALA A 22 11.06 6.36 -1.32
CA ALA A 22 11.08 7.46 -2.28
C ALA A 22 12.24 8.44 -2.00
N LEU A 23 12.47 8.80 -0.73
CA LEU A 23 13.61 9.62 -0.33
C LEU A 23 14.95 8.92 -0.61
N GLY A 24 15.04 7.61 -0.41
CA GLY A 24 16.21 6.82 -0.79
C GLY A 24 16.49 6.89 -2.30
N MET A 25 15.46 6.79 -3.13
CA MET A 25 15.59 6.95 -4.59
C MET A 25 16.04 8.35 -4.98
N ILE A 26 15.46 9.39 -4.37
CA ILE A 26 15.87 10.79 -4.57
C ILE A 26 17.32 10.98 -4.14
N ALA A 27 17.73 10.43 -2.99
CA ALA A 27 19.10 10.54 -2.49
C ALA A 27 20.11 9.87 -3.43
N LEU A 28 19.78 8.73 -4.03
CA LEU A 28 20.63 8.07 -5.04
C LEU A 28 20.83 8.97 -6.27
N ILE A 29 19.76 9.59 -6.77
CA ILE A 29 19.81 10.51 -7.91
C ILE A 29 20.64 11.75 -7.58
N VAL A 30 20.43 12.34 -6.40
CA VAL A 30 21.13 13.56 -5.97
C VAL A 30 22.62 13.29 -5.71
N TYR A 31 22.97 12.17 -5.08
CA TYR A 31 24.36 11.84 -4.74
C TYR A 31 25.23 11.64 -5.98
N TRP A 32 24.70 10.98 -7.02
CA TRP A 32 25.43 10.74 -8.27
C TRP A 32 25.32 11.91 -9.26
N GLY A 33 24.48 12.91 -8.98
CA GLY A 33 24.36 14.16 -9.73
C GLY A 33 23.68 14.04 -11.10
N GLU A 34 23.59 12.84 -11.66
CA GLU A 34 23.03 12.57 -12.99
C GLU A 34 22.23 11.25 -12.97
N PHE A 35 20.96 11.31 -13.37
CA PHE A 35 20.08 10.14 -13.46
C PHE A 35 20.68 9.06 -14.39
N ASP A 36 21.25 9.47 -15.53
CA ASP A 36 21.80 8.54 -16.52
C ASP A 36 22.96 7.71 -15.96
N LYS A 37 23.80 8.30 -15.09
CA LYS A 37 24.91 7.58 -14.44
C LYS A 37 24.44 6.49 -13.48
N VAL A 38 23.30 6.71 -12.82
CA VAL A 38 22.74 5.77 -11.86
C VAL A 38 21.94 4.66 -12.54
N PHE A 39 21.19 5.01 -13.58
CA PHE A 39 20.18 4.14 -14.17
C PHE A 39 20.57 3.55 -15.53
N LEU A 40 21.52 4.14 -16.25
CA LEU A 40 21.83 3.74 -17.63
C LEU A 40 23.30 3.42 -17.87
N GLU A 41 24.22 3.94 -17.04
CA GLU A 41 25.65 3.74 -17.22
C GLU A 41 26.10 2.31 -16.88
N TRP A 42 26.70 1.67 -17.87
CA TRP A 42 27.32 0.36 -17.70
C TRP A 42 28.67 0.50 -17.01
N THR A 43 28.96 -0.41 -16.09
CA THR A 43 30.23 -0.44 -15.36
C THR A 43 31.01 -1.67 -15.78
N ASN A 44 32.34 -1.57 -15.92
CA ASN A 44 33.16 -2.71 -16.29
C ASN A 44 33.83 -3.31 -15.05
N LEU A 45 33.64 -4.62 -14.83
CA LEU A 45 34.42 -5.39 -13.86
C LEU A 45 35.51 -6.15 -14.60
N GLY A 46 36.63 -5.46 -14.86
CA GLY A 46 37.67 -5.98 -15.75
C GLY A 46 37.17 -6.04 -17.20
N PRO A 47 37.20 -7.20 -17.89
CA PRO A 47 36.72 -7.33 -19.27
C PRO A 47 35.20 -7.53 -19.38
N ILE A 48 34.48 -7.67 -18.27
CA ILE A 48 33.05 -8.00 -18.28
C ILE A 48 32.24 -6.71 -18.08
N PRO A 49 31.44 -6.29 -19.08
CA PRO A 49 30.50 -5.19 -18.91
C PRO A 49 29.33 -5.64 -18.03
N ILE A 50 29.11 -4.91 -16.95
CA ILE A 50 28.03 -5.12 -15.99
C ILE A 50 27.00 -4.01 -16.17
N PRO A 51 25.72 -4.37 -16.36
CA PRO A 51 24.64 -3.38 -16.40
C PRO A 51 24.53 -2.60 -15.07
N PRO A 52 23.82 -1.47 -15.07
CA PRO A 52 23.63 -0.65 -13.86
C PRO A 52 23.10 -1.48 -12.69
N LEU A 53 23.95 -1.77 -11.69
CA LEU A 53 23.60 -2.63 -10.56
C LEU A 53 22.44 -2.08 -9.74
N ILE A 54 22.34 -0.75 -9.63
CA ILE A 54 21.22 -0.07 -8.96
C ILE A 54 19.90 -0.39 -9.65
N VAL A 55 19.85 -0.46 -10.98
CA VAL A 55 18.62 -0.84 -11.69
C VAL A 55 18.27 -2.30 -11.46
N LEU A 56 19.26 -3.20 -11.40
CA LEU A 56 18.99 -4.61 -11.17
C LEU A 56 18.57 -4.94 -9.75
N THR A 57 18.99 -4.14 -8.77
CA THR A 57 18.78 -4.46 -7.34
C THR A 57 17.78 -3.52 -6.68
N TRP A 58 18.00 -2.21 -6.78
CA TRP A 58 17.20 -1.22 -6.10
C TRP A 58 15.83 -1.04 -6.74
N LEU A 59 15.75 -1.00 -8.08
CA LEU A 59 14.47 -0.76 -8.76
C LEU A 59 13.44 -1.88 -8.51
N PRO A 60 13.76 -3.19 -8.62
CA PRO A 60 12.82 -4.25 -8.26
C PRO A 60 12.43 -4.22 -6.79
N ALA A 61 13.37 -3.93 -5.89
CA ALA A 61 13.08 -3.82 -4.46
C ALA A 61 12.13 -2.65 -4.17
N PHE A 62 12.39 -1.48 -4.77
CA PHE A 62 11.53 -0.31 -4.68
C PHE A 62 10.11 -0.62 -5.19
N LEU A 63 9.99 -1.22 -6.37
CA LEU A 63 8.68 -1.61 -6.92
C LEU A 63 7.95 -2.61 -6.03
N ALA A 64 8.65 -3.59 -5.46
CA ALA A 64 8.08 -4.54 -4.53
C ALA A 64 7.56 -3.85 -3.26
N VAL A 65 8.32 -2.89 -2.72
CA VAL A 65 7.90 -2.12 -1.55
C VAL A 65 6.67 -1.26 -1.86
N ILE A 66 6.68 -0.53 -2.97
CA ILE A 66 5.53 0.28 -3.37
C ILE A 66 4.28 -0.58 -3.59
N LEU A 67 4.44 -1.79 -4.15
CA LEU A 67 3.34 -2.75 -4.27
C LEU A 67 2.80 -3.16 -2.90
N VAL A 68 3.68 -3.49 -1.95
CA VAL A 68 3.28 -3.83 -0.57
C VAL A 68 2.60 -2.64 0.11
N ASP A 69 3.10 -1.42 -0.06
CA ASP A 69 2.50 -0.21 0.52
C ASP A 69 1.10 0.04 -0.03
N VAL A 70 0.89 -0.15 -1.34
CA VAL A 70 -0.44 -0.05 -1.97
C VAL A 70 -1.40 -1.08 -1.36
N ILE A 71 -0.95 -2.32 -1.17
CA ILE A 71 -1.76 -3.38 -0.55
C ILE A 71 -2.08 -3.04 0.91
N LEU A 72 -1.10 -2.60 1.70
CA LEU A 72 -1.27 -2.24 3.10
C LEU A 72 -2.21 -1.04 3.26
N ALA A 73 -2.05 -0.01 2.44
CA ALA A 73 -2.94 1.15 2.44
C ALA A 73 -4.36 0.75 2.06
N TRP A 74 -4.52 -0.11 1.04
CA TRP A 74 -5.84 -0.62 0.62
C TRP A 74 -6.53 -1.40 1.75
N VAL A 75 -5.82 -2.36 2.35
CA VAL A 75 -6.33 -3.15 3.49
C VAL A 75 -6.64 -2.25 4.67
N GLY A 76 -5.76 -1.29 4.97
CA GLY A 76 -5.96 -0.36 6.07
C GLY A 76 -7.19 0.53 5.88
N ILE A 77 -7.42 1.03 4.67
CA ILE A 77 -8.62 1.82 4.34
C ILE A 77 -9.88 0.96 4.47
N ALA A 78 -9.85 -0.30 4.03
CA ALA A 78 -10.99 -1.21 4.19
C ALA A 78 -11.33 -1.40 5.67
N LEU A 79 -10.34 -1.72 6.51
CA LEU A 79 -10.54 -1.93 7.95
C LEU A 79 -11.04 -0.68 8.69
N VAL A 80 -10.66 0.52 8.27
CA VAL A 80 -11.15 1.76 8.87
C VAL A 80 -12.60 2.05 8.48
N ARG A 81 -13.01 1.67 7.26
CA ARG A 81 -14.36 1.93 6.74
C ARG A 81 -15.38 0.91 7.18
N THR A 82 -14.98 -0.31 7.50
CA THR A 82 -15.92 -1.34 7.96
C THR A 82 -16.41 -1.01 9.38
N PRO A 83 -17.73 -1.00 9.63
CA PRO A 83 -18.26 -0.91 10.98
C PRO A 83 -17.79 -2.13 11.79
N SER A 84 -17.37 -1.92 13.04
CA SER A 84 -16.94 -3.05 13.87
C SER A 84 -18.16 -3.87 14.30
N LEU A 85 -17.98 -5.17 14.55
CA LEU A 85 -19.06 -6.03 15.07
C LEU A 85 -19.63 -5.54 16.42
N GLU A 86 -18.85 -4.79 17.20
CA GLU A 86 -19.31 -4.13 18.43
C GLU A 86 -20.19 -2.89 18.18
N GLU A 87 -20.14 -2.29 16.99
CA GLU A 87 -21.00 -1.16 16.57
C GLU A 87 -22.26 -1.63 15.84
N ILE A 88 -22.32 -2.90 15.44
CA ILE A 88 -23.45 -3.53 14.76
C ILE A 88 -24.43 -3.99 15.84
N ASP A 89 -25.49 -3.22 16.07
CA ASP A 89 -26.63 -3.66 16.88
C ASP A 89 -27.40 -4.71 16.06
N VAL A 90 -27.09 -5.99 16.31
CA VAL A 90 -27.63 -7.15 15.58
C VAL A 90 -29.16 -7.15 15.60
N GLU A 91 -29.75 -6.65 16.68
CA GLU A 91 -31.19 -6.60 16.92
C GLU A 91 -31.87 -5.48 16.12
N GLU A 92 -31.16 -4.36 15.89
CA GLU A 92 -31.60 -3.27 15.02
C GLU A 92 -31.49 -3.67 13.54
N LEU A 93 -30.42 -4.38 13.17
CA LEU A 93 -30.25 -4.94 11.82
C LEU A 93 -31.29 -6.01 11.46
N GLU A 94 -31.65 -6.91 12.38
CA GLU A 94 -32.74 -7.87 12.13
C GLU A 94 -34.07 -7.16 11.88
N LYS A 95 -34.36 -6.06 12.61
CA LYS A 95 -35.56 -5.24 12.37
C LYS A 95 -35.54 -4.53 11.02
N GLU A 96 -34.41 -3.93 10.63
CA GLU A 96 -34.29 -3.27 9.32
C GLU A 96 -34.48 -4.27 8.17
N ILE A 97 -33.92 -5.48 8.30
CA ILE A 97 -34.07 -6.56 7.31
C ILE A 97 -35.52 -7.06 7.25
N GLU A 98 -36.20 -7.24 8.39
CA GLU A 98 -37.62 -7.61 8.42
C GLU A 98 -38.53 -6.53 7.79
N GLU A 99 -38.22 -5.25 8.01
CA GLU A 99 -38.97 -4.15 7.43
C GLU A 99 -38.75 -4.02 5.91
N GLU A 100 -37.52 -4.19 5.43
CA GLU A 100 -37.24 -4.23 3.98
C GLU A 100 -37.90 -5.44 3.30
N ALA A 101 -37.89 -6.61 3.94
CA ALA A 101 -38.56 -7.79 3.43
C ALA A 101 -40.07 -7.59 3.30
N LYS A 102 -40.72 -7.00 4.33
CA LYS A 102 -42.16 -6.65 4.27
C LYS A 102 -42.47 -5.64 3.18
N LYS A 103 -41.64 -4.60 3.01
CA LYS A 103 -41.82 -3.61 1.92
C LYS A 103 -41.72 -4.26 0.54
N LEU A 104 -40.84 -5.24 0.37
CA LEU A 104 -40.70 -5.99 -0.88
C LEU A 104 -41.90 -6.92 -1.14
N GLU A 105 -42.43 -7.57 -0.10
CA GLU A 105 -43.66 -8.38 -0.20
C GLU A 105 -44.90 -7.52 -0.50
N GLU A 106 -45.00 -6.31 0.05
CA GLU A 106 -46.09 -5.38 -0.24
C GLU A 106 -46.00 -4.76 -1.65
N GLN A 107 -44.82 -4.77 -2.26
CA GLN A 107 -44.57 -4.26 -3.62
C GLN A 107 -44.65 -5.33 -4.72
N SER A 108 -44.75 -6.62 -4.36
CA SER A 108 -44.92 -7.77 -5.26
C SER A 108 -46.37 -8.20 -5.40
#